data_AF-A0A702FKU7-F1
#
_entry.id   AF-A0A702FKU7-F1
#
_cell.length_a   1.000
_cell.length_b   1.000
_cell.length_c   1.000
_cell.angle_alpha   90.00
_cell.angle_beta   90.00
_cell.angle_gamma   90.00
#
_symmetry.space_group_name_H-M   'P 1'
#
loop_
_entity.id
_entity.type
_entity.pdbx_description
1 polymer ?
#
loop_
_entity_poly.entity_id
_entity_poly.type
_entity_poly.pdbx_seq_one_letter_code
_entity_poly.pdbx_strand_id
1 'polypeptide(L)'
;MRGIGSVIHFHAPAANSTSATHLSEAWNDIRDWFPLTAQDEAARCFRVFYQPEEGTPPPDRLKHFLRLKALASPGRQANFTAERMVSTGETQCAIAAGKSSNFPAVTLLLSDPEWHAAHSQEELPLTVSSDSRTATVTEPGARPKLPSITNAQIQAWHDLTPEAKREAGSWKVWARAQGIAIKNTRNYLTNSGLTPRGVARLMSARKEFSSITSKQLQAWRDLTPEAKREAGSWKVWARAQGIAIRSAVNYLTNSGLTPRGLERLLPAEAKCSSITDNQLRAWRDLTPEAKRESGGWRAWAQAQGISVERARSFLTNTGLTPRGVARLQPPE
;
A
#
# COMPACT_ATOMS: atom_id res chain seq x y z
N MET A 1 -22.45 -14.55 30.67
CA MET A 1 -23.54 -13.66 31.12
C MET A 1 -24.34 -13.26 29.90
N ARG A 2 -25.63 -13.60 29.84
CA ARG A 2 -26.53 -13.20 28.74
C ARG A 2 -26.80 -11.70 28.89
N GLY A 3 -26.26 -10.88 27.99
CA GLY A 3 -26.56 -9.45 27.94
C GLY A 3 -28.00 -9.26 27.51
N ILE A 4 -28.81 -8.70 28.39
CA ILE A 4 -30.21 -8.34 28.14
C ILE A 4 -30.18 -7.19 27.13
N GLY A 5 -30.45 -7.51 25.86
CA GLY A 5 -30.51 -6.51 24.80
C GLY A 5 -31.68 -5.56 25.04
N SER A 6 -31.41 -4.26 25.00
CA SER A 6 -32.41 -3.21 25.18
C SER A 6 -33.64 -3.47 24.28
N VAL A 7 -34.82 -3.49 24.90
CA VAL A 7 -36.12 -3.57 24.21
C VAL A 7 -36.50 -2.15 23.81
N ILE A 8 -36.66 -1.91 22.52
CA ILE A 8 -36.93 -0.58 21.99
C ILE A 8 -38.43 -0.42 21.80
N HIS A 9 -39.03 0.45 22.60
CA HIS A 9 -40.44 0.82 22.47
C HIS A 9 -40.58 2.04 21.54
N PHE A 10 -41.30 1.88 20.45
CA PHE A 10 -41.64 2.97 19.52
C PHE A 10 -42.96 3.61 19.97
N HIS A 11 -43.02 4.96 20.05
CA HIS A 11 -44.20 5.68 20.52
C HIS A 11 -45.22 5.91 19.39
N ALA A 12 -46.50 5.74 19.68
CA ALA A 12 -47.60 5.99 18.75
C ALA A 12 -48.15 7.41 18.93
N PRO A 13 -48.28 8.24 17.89
CA PRO A 13 -49.28 9.29 17.86
C PRO A 13 -50.65 8.65 17.62
N ALA A 14 -51.70 9.25 18.20
CA ALA A 14 -53.05 8.70 18.41
C ALA A 14 -53.87 8.26 17.17
N ALA A 15 -53.24 8.08 15.99
CA ALA A 15 -53.92 7.67 14.77
C ALA A 15 -53.52 6.29 14.22
N ASN A 16 -52.45 5.61 14.67
CA ASN A 16 -52.07 4.30 14.09
C ASN A 16 -51.19 3.42 15.01
N SER A 17 -51.78 2.80 16.03
CA SER A 17 -51.11 1.81 16.91
C SER A 17 -50.62 0.57 16.16
N THR A 18 -51.24 0.24 15.02
CA THR A 18 -50.89 -0.91 14.17
C THR A 18 -49.53 -0.73 13.48
N SER A 19 -49.18 0.49 13.07
CA SER A 19 -47.93 0.79 12.35
C SER A 19 -46.69 0.79 13.25
N ALA A 20 -46.82 1.20 14.52
CA ALA A 20 -45.72 1.19 15.49
C ALA A 20 -45.35 -0.23 15.94
N THR A 21 -46.35 -1.10 16.09
CA THR A 21 -46.14 -2.52 16.43
C THR A 21 -45.43 -3.24 15.28
N HIS A 22 -45.88 -3.01 14.04
CA HIS A 22 -45.28 -3.59 12.84
C HIS A 22 -43.82 -3.16 12.61
N LEU A 23 -43.47 -1.91 12.91
CA LEU A 23 -42.07 -1.43 12.82
C LEU A 23 -41.17 -1.98 13.93
N SER A 24 -41.73 -2.26 15.11
CA SER A 24 -41.00 -2.91 16.21
C SER A 24 -40.65 -4.36 15.87
N GLU A 25 -41.60 -5.08 15.28
CA GLU A 25 -41.38 -6.43 14.75
C GLU A 25 -40.37 -6.40 13.60
N ALA A 26 -40.53 -5.48 12.65
CA ALA A 26 -39.60 -5.33 11.52
C ALA A 26 -38.17 -4.98 11.98
N TRP A 27 -37.98 -4.17 13.03
CA TRP A 27 -36.66 -3.93 13.59
C TRP A 27 -36.01 -5.21 14.14
N ASN A 28 -36.78 -6.09 14.80
CA ASN A 28 -36.26 -7.35 15.32
C ASN A 28 -35.79 -8.29 14.20
N ASP A 29 -36.41 -8.25 13.02
CA ASP A 29 -36.04 -9.08 11.86
C ASP A 29 -34.68 -8.73 11.25
N ILE A 30 -34.21 -7.49 11.45
CA ILE A 30 -32.92 -7.01 10.91
C ILE A 30 -31.90 -6.67 12.01
N ARG A 31 -32.27 -6.81 13.28
CA ARG A 31 -31.41 -6.46 14.43
C ARG A 31 -30.08 -7.22 14.41
N ASP A 32 -30.09 -8.48 14.00
CA ASP A 32 -28.92 -9.35 13.87
C ASP A 32 -27.99 -8.95 12.71
N TRP A 33 -28.43 -8.08 11.80
CA TRP A 33 -27.58 -7.56 10.73
C TRP A 33 -26.54 -6.58 11.24
N PHE A 34 -26.75 -6.04 12.44
CA PHE A 34 -25.90 -5.03 13.07
C PHE A 34 -25.04 -5.65 14.18
N PRO A 35 -23.73 -5.33 14.23
CA PRO A 35 -22.88 -5.67 15.37
C PRO A 35 -23.47 -5.14 16.69
N LEU A 36 -23.31 -5.86 17.80
CA LEU A 36 -23.86 -5.47 19.12
C LEU A 36 -23.51 -4.02 19.51
N THR A 37 -22.30 -3.56 19.17
CA THR A 37 -21.82 -2.19 19.45
C THR A 37 -22.49 -1.11 18.61
N ALA A 38 -23.16 -1.49 17.53
CA ALA A 38 -23.81 -0.59 16.57
C ALA A 38 -25.34 -0.67 16.63
N GLN A 39 -25.92 -1.61 17.40
CA GLN A 39 -27.37 -1.84 17.44
C GLN A 39 -28.15 -0.63 17.93
N ASP A 40 -27.66 0.08 18.95
CA ASP A 40 -28.35 1.25 19.50
C ASP A 40 -28.36 2.42 18.49
N GLU A 41 -27.24 2.65 17.81
CA GLU A 41 -27.13 3.67 16.76
C GLU A 41 -27.99 3.31 15.55
N ALA A 42 -27.96 2.05 15.12
CA ALA A 42 -28.77 1.56 14.02
C ALA A 42 -30.26 1.67 14.35
N ALA A 43 -30.68 1.36 15.58
CA ALA A 43 -32.07 1.51 15.98
C ALA A 43 -32.55 2.97 15.95
N ARG A 44 -31.68 3.90 16.35
CA ARG A 44 -31.94 5.34 16.25
C ARG A 44 -32.11 5.77 14.79
N CYS A 45 -31.21 5.34 13.91
CA CYS A 45 -31.30 5.61 12.47
C CYS A 45 -32.56 5.03 11.85
N PHE A 46 -32.92 3.79 12.20
CA PHE A 46 -34.14 3.12 11.75
C PHE A 46 -35.39 3.91 12.15
N ARG A 47 -35.44 4.38 13.41
CA ARG A 47 -36.55 5.19 13.92
C ARG A 47 -36.70 6.50 13.16
N VAL A 48 -35.64 7.30 13.05
CA VAL A 48 -35.71 8.61 12.39
C VAL A 48 -36.09 8.48 10.90
N PHE A 49 -35.71 7.37 10.26
CA PHE A 49 -36.07 7.12 8.87
C PHE A 49 -37.56 6.79 8.68
N TYR A 50 -38.11 5.85 9.47
CA TYR A 50 -39.49 5.38 9.36
C TYR A 50 -40.50 6.24 10.12
N GLN A 51 -40.08 6.90 11.19
CA GLN A 51 -40.86 7.77 12.06
C GLN A 51 -40.10 9.09 12.27
N PRO A 52 -39.95 9.92 11.22
CA PRO A 52 -39.33 11.23 11.38
C PRO A 52 -40.16 12.10 12.34
N GLU A 53 -39.48 12.94 13.11
CA GLU A 53 -40.16 14.02 13.85
C GLU A 53 -40.74 15.03 12.85
N GLU A 54 -41.83 15.70 13.25
CA GLU A 54 -42.52 16.68 12.41
C GLU A 54 -41.53 17.77 11.97
N GLY A 55 -41.36 17.95 10.66
CA GLY A 55 -40.39 18.89 10.09
C GLY A 55 -39.00 18.32 9.77
N THR A 56 -38.75 17.02 9.97
CA THR A 56 -37.48 16.41 9.54
C THR A 56 -37.34 16.48 8.01
N PRO A 57 -36.32 17.16 7.47
CA PRO A 57 -36.21 17.36 6.03
C PRO A 57 -35.82 16.04 5.33
N PRO A 58 -36.29 15.79 4.09
CA PRO A 58 -35.99 14.56 3.34
C PRO A 58 -34.49 14.20 3.23
N PRO A 59 -33.55 15.15 3.08
CA PRO A 59 -32.12 14.84 3.05
C PRO A 59 -31.62 14.23 4.36
N ASP A 60 -32.13 14.69 5.50
CA ASP A 60 -31.74 14.16 6.80
C ASP A 60 -32.33 12.78 7.04
N ARG A 61 -33.54 12.51 6.53
CA ARG A 61 -34.11 11.15 6.51
C ARG A 61 -33.25 10.20 5.68
N LEU A 62 -32.80 10.64 4.49
CA LEU A 62 -31.89 9.86 3.65
C LEU A 62 -30.54 9.61 4.34
N LYS A 63 -29.97 10.59 5.05
CA LYS A 63 -28.74 10.40 5.83
C LYS A 63 -28.89 9.30 6.88
N HIS A 64 -30.02 9.26 7.59
CA HIS A 64 -30.28 8.20 8.56
C HIS A 64 -30.44 6.82 7.88
N PHE A 65 -31.03 6.75 6.69
CA PHE A 65 -31.07 5.52 5.89
C PHE A 65 -29.69 5.04 5.44
N LEU A 66 -28.85 5.94 4.92
CA LEU A 66 -27.49 5.61 4.49
C LEU A 66 -26.60 5.22 5.67
N ARG A 67 -26.75 5.91 6.81
CA ARG A 67 -26.06 5.54 8.05
C ARG A 67 -26.50 4.17 8.55
N LEU A 68 -27.80 3.88 8.50
CA LEU A 68 -28.32 2.55 8.81
C LEU A 68 -27.68 1.48 7.91
N LYS A 69 -27.62 1.71 6.58
CA LYS A 69 -26.92 0.82 5.65
C LYS A 69 -25.44 0.61 6.01
N ALA A 70 -24.73 1.68 6.37
CA ALA A 70 -23.31 1.61 6.71
C ALA A 70 -23.04 0.82 8.01
N LEU A 71 -23.95 0.89 8.98
CA LEU A 71 -23.85 0.15 10.25
C LEU A 71 -24.14 -1.35 10.10
N ALA A 72 -24.83 -1.75 9.03
CA ALA A 72 -25.10 -3.16 8.76
C ALA A 72 -23.81 -3.92 8.39
N SER A 73 -23.74 -5.19 8.77
CA SER A 73 -22.63 -6.08 8.45
C SER A 73 -22.39 -6.14 6.92
N PRO A 74 -21.14 -6.27 6.44
CA PRO A 74 -20.82 -6.13 5.01
C PRO A 74 -21.68 -6.98 4.07
N GLY A 75 -22.04 -8.21 4.46
CA GLY A 75 -22.91 -9.10 3.67
C GLY A 75 -24.40 -8.76 3.67
N ARG A 76 -24.83 -7.78 4.47
CA ARG A 76 -26.23 -7.34 4.63
C ARG A 76 -26.47 -5.95 4.03
N GLN A 77 -25.43 -5.18 3.70
CA GLN A 77 -25.56 -3.82 3.14
C GLN A 77 -26.24 -3.81 1.77
N ALA A 78 -26.13 -4.90 1.00
CA ALA A 78 -26.81 -5.05 -0.29
C ALA A 78 -28.35 -5.09 -0.17
N ASN A 79 -28.88 -5.40 1.02
CA ASN A 79 -30.32 -5.42 1.27
C ASN A 79 -30.93 -4.02 1.38
N PHE A 80 -30.10 -2.98 1.48
CA PHE A 80 -30.54 -1.57 1.54
C PHE A 80 -30.35 -0.94 0.17
N THR A 81 -31.44 -0.57 -0.49
CA THR A 81 -31.40 0.10 -1.80
C THR A 81 -31.89 1.53 -1.66
N ALA A 82 -31.18 2.46 -2.31
CA ALA A 82 -31.58 3.86 -2.45
C ALA A 82 -31.44 4.20 -3.92
N GLU A 83 -32.54 4.09 -4.66
CA GLU A 83 -32.57 4.28 -6.10
C GLU A 83 -33.23 5.61 -6.44
N ARG A 84 -32.56 6.40 -7.29
CA ARG A 84 -33.11 7.66 -7.75
C ARG A 84 -33.79 7.49 -9.09
N MET A 85 -35.05 7.91 -9.18
CA MET A 85 -35.82 7.89 -10.41
C MET A 85 -35.45 9.11 -11.25
N VAL A 86 -34.82 8.88 -12.40
CA VAL A 86 -34.33 9.93 -13.30
C VAL A 86 -35.46 10.81 -13.85
N SER A 87 -36.68 10.27 -13.93
CA SER A 87 -37.85 10.98 -14.45
C SER A 87 -38.53 11.92 -13.44
N THR A 88 -38.50 11.60 -12.14
CA THR A 88 -39.23 12.34 -11.09
C THR A 88 -38.30 13.05 -10.09
N GLY A 89 -37.01 12.71 -10.06
CA GLY A 89 -36.06 13.20 -9.07
C GLY A 89 -36.23 12.57 -7.69
N GLU A 90 -37.25 11.72 -7.51
CA GLU A 90 -37.54 11.01 -6.27
C GLU A 90 -36.50 9.94 -5.99
N THR A 91 -36.19 9.73 -4.71
CA THR A 91 -35.31 8.67 -4.24
C THR A 91 -36.13 7.67 -3.45
N GLN A 92 -36.24 6.45 -3.97
CA GLN A 92 -36.90 5.35 -3.31
C GLN A 92 -35.89 4.58 -2.48
N CYS A 93 -36.16 4.50 -1.17
CA CYS A 93 -35.35 3.78 -0.21
C CYS A 93 -36.10 2.52 0.25
N ALA A 94 -35.49 1.34 0.13
CA ALA A 94 -36.09 0.07 0.51
C ALA A 94 -35.11 -0.86 1.26
N ILE A 95 -35.67 -1.69 2.14
CA ILE A 95 -34.94 -2.72 2.90
C ILE A 95 -35.53 -4.08 2.54
N ALA A 96 -34.74 -4.92 1.88
CA ALA A 96 -35.13 -6.26 1.45
C ALA A 96 -34.70 -7.31 2.48
N ALA A 97 -35.60 -7.69 3.39
CA ALA A 97 -35.37 -8.76 4.36
C ALA A 97 -36.11 -10.04 3.96
N GLY A 98 -35.52 -10.82 3.04
CA GLY A 98 -36.00 -12.16 2.72
C GLY A 98 -37.45 -12.24 2.19
N LYS A 99 -38.04 -13.44 2.26
CA LYS A 99 -39.28 -13.82 1.53
C LYS A 99 -40.58 -13.15 2.03
N SER A 100 -40.51 -12.31 3.05
CA SER A 100 -41.64 -11.55 3.59
C SER A 100 -41.15 -10.16 3.99
N SER A 101 -40.72 -9.36 3.01
CA SER A 101 -40.27 -8.00 3.27
C SER A 101 -41.44 -7.14 3.78
N ASN A 102 -41.58 -7.07 5.10
CA ASN A 102 -42.56 -6.25 5.81
C ASN A 102 -42.13 -4.77 5.91
N PHE A 103 -41.07 -4.37 5.21
CA PHE A 103 -40.59 -3.00 5.22
C PHE A 103 -41.32 -2.17 4.15
N PRO A 104 -42.04 -1.10 4.52
CA PRO A 104 -42.56 -0.18 3.52
C PRO A 104 -41.39 0.52 2.82
N ALA A 105 -41.44 0.60 1.49
CA ALA A 105 -40.53 1.46 0.74
C ALA A 105 -40.87 2.93 1.05
N VAL A 106 -39.85 3.75 1.28
CA VAL A 106 -40.01 5.18 1.57
C VAL A 106 -39.53 5.98 0.38
N THR A 107 -40.43 6.77 -0.22
CA THR A 107 -40.08 7.70 -1.29
C THR A 107 -39.77 9.06 -0.70
N LEU A 108 -38.57 9.58 -0.99
CA LEU A 108 -38.10 10.90 -0.57
C LEU A 108 -37.94 11.79 -1.80
N LEU A 109 -38.56 12.98 -1.78
CA LEU A 109 -38.36 13.99 -2.81
C LEU A 109 -37.12 14.82 -2.47
N LEU A 110 -36.12 14.77 -3.35
CA LEU A 110 -34.81 15.40 -3.15
C LEU A 110 -34.37 16.10 -4.44
N SER A 111 -33.85 17.31 -4.32
CA SER A 111 -33.15 17.96 -5.44
C SER A 111 -31.79 17.29 -5.71
N ASP A 112 -31.25 17.48 -6.92
CA ASP A 112 -29.90 17.01 -7.29
C ASP A 112 -28.81 17.35 -6.25
N PRO A 113 -28.67 18.61 -5.79
CA PRO A 113 -27.65 18.96 -4.81
C PRO A 113 -27.90 18.30 -3.45
N GLU A 114 -29.15 18.16 -3.02
CA GLU A 114 -29.49 17.54 -1.74
C GLU A 114 -29.21 16.03 -1.74
N TRP A 115 -29.50 15.35 -2.86
CA TRP A 115 -29.17 13.94 -3.04
C TRP A 115 -27.65 13.73 -2.98
N HIS A 116 -26.88 14.56 -3.68
CA HIS A 116 -25.42 14.51 -3.64
C HIS A 116 -24.87 14.85 -2.25
N ALA A 117 -25.43 15.84 -1.57
CA ALA A 117 -25.02 16.22 -0.21
C ALA A 117 -25.28 15.10 0.80
N ALA A 118 -26.44 14.44 0.75
CA ALA A 118 -26.77 13.32 1.62
C ALA A 118 -25.83 12.11 1.43
N HIS A 119 -25.31 11.90 0.21
CA HIS A 119 -24.32 10.85 -0.09
C HIS A 119 -22.87 11.28 0.17
N SER A 120 -22.59 12.58 0.31
CA SER A 120 -21.22 13.11 0.45
C SER A 120 -20.77 13.25 1.91
N GLN A 121 -21.69 13.15 2.87
CA GLN A 121 -21.44 13.45 4.28
C GLN A 121 -21.26 12.20 5.16
N GLU A 122 -20.91 11.05 4.57
CA GLU A 122 -20.56 9.81 5.30
C GLU A 122 -19.30 9.94 6.18
N GLU A 123 -18.64 11.10 6.15
CA GLU A 123 -17.48 11.48 6.95
C GLU A 123 -17.86 12.65 7.88
N LEU A 124 -18.17 12.34 9.15
CA LEU A 124 -17.75 13.03 10.39
C LEU A 124 -18.77 12.79 11.53
N PRO A 125 -18.32 12.52 12.77
CA PRO A 125 -19.18 12.57 13.95
C PRO A 125 -19.52 14.02 14.29
N LEU A 126 -20.79 14.26 14.64
CA LEU A 126 -21.25 15.53 15.21
C LEU A 126 -20.68 15.72 16.62
N THR A 127 -19.79 16.69 16.81
CA THR A 127 -19.67 17.41 18.10
C THR A 127 -19.18 18.85 17.92
N VAL A 128 -20.11 19.78 18.19
CA VAL A 128 -19.98 21.00 19.01
C VAL A 128 -19.09 22.17 18.55
N SER A 129 -19.80 23.22 18.12
CA SER A 129 -19.72 24.63 18.55
C SER A 129 -18.60 25.56 18.07
N SER A 130 -19.06 26.48 17.22
CA SER A 130 -18.87 27.94 17.17
C SER A 130 -17.50 28.61 17.12
N ASP A 131 -17.52 29.64 16.27
CA ASP A 131 -16.71 30.85 16.23
C ASP A 131 -15.29 30.73 15.65
N SER A 132 -15.13 31.11 14.38
CA SER A 132 -15.05 32.52 14.00
C SER A 132 -14.72 32.68 12.51
N ARG A 133 -15.35 33.69 11.91
CA ARG A 133 -15.24 34.12 10.52
C ARG A 133 -13.81 34.57 10.20
N THR A 134 -13.30 34.14 9.05
CA THR A 134 -12.70 35.08 8.07
C THR A 134 -13.07 34.61 6.67
N ALA A 135 -13.91 35.39 6.01
CA ALA A 135 -14.23 35.22 4.60
C ALA A 135 -13.04 35.62 3.74
N THR A 136 -12.70 34.80 2.75
CA THR A 136 -12.08 35.30 1.52
C THR A 136 -12.75 34.59 0.36
N VAL A 137 -13.52 35.37 -0.38
CA VAL A 137 -14.14 34.99 -1.64
C VAL A 137 -13.03 34.70 -2.65
N THR A 138 -13.03 33.52 -3.26
CA THR A 138 -12.37 33.29 -4.55
C THR A 138 -13.26 32.36 -5.36
N GLU A 139 -13.51 32.79 -6.59
CA GLU A 139 -14.45 32.25 -7.57
C GLU A 139 -14.21 30.78 -8.00
N PRO A 140 -15.23 30.17 -8.63
CA PRO A 140 -15.36 28.72 -8.83
C PRO A 140 -14.73 28.27 -10.14
N GLY A 141 -13.98 27.15 -10.12
CA GLY A 141 -13.57 26.52 -11.39
C GLY A 141 -12.23 25.77 -11.41
N ALA A 142 -11.89 25.01 -10.37
CA ALA A 142 -10.94 23.91 -10.51
C ALA A 142 -11.13 22.94 -9.35
N ARG A 143 -11.49 21.67 -9.63
CA ARG A 143 -11.38 20.62 -8.61
C ARG A 143 -9.94 20.65 -8.08
N PRO A 144 -9.70 20.82 -6.77
CA PRO A 144 -8.34 20.80 -6.26
C PRO A 144 -7.75 19.42 -6.55
N LYS A 145 -6.69 19.37 -7.38
CA LYS A 145 -5.91 18.14 -7.57
C LYS A 145 -5.32 17.81 -6.20
N LEU A 146 -5.86 16.78 -5.55
CA LEU A 146 -5.34 16.30 -4.28
C LEU A 146 -3.82 16.10 -4.40
N PRO A 147 -3.02 16.57 -3.43
CA PRO A 147 -1.57 16.48 -3.49
C PRO A 147 -1.10 15.02 -3.57
N SER A 148 0.04 14.81 -4.24
CA SER A 148 0.76 13.54 -4.17
C SER A 148 1.27 13.32 -2.74
N ILE A 149 1.32 12.06 -2.31
CA ILE A 149 1.90 11.68 -1.02
C ILE A 149 3.32 12.24 -0.84
N THR A 150 3.58 12.80 0.34
CA THR A 150 4.87 13.36 0.78
C THR A 150 5.73 12.34 1.52
N ASN A 151 7.01 12.63 1.74
CA ASN A 151 7.89 11.76 2.52
C ASN A 151 7.46 11.67 3.99
N ALA A 152 6.95 12.77 4.57
CA ALA A 152 6.40 12.78 5.92
C ALA A 152 5.18 11.87 6.05
N GLN A 153 4.31 11.84 5.03
CA GLN A 153 3.15 10.94 5.01
C GLN A 153 3.55 9.47 4.80
N ILE A 154 4.57 9.19 3.97
CA ILE A 154 5.13 7.83 3.85
C ILE A 154 5.72 7.37 5.19
N GLN A 155 6.43 8.26 5.91
CA GLN A 155 6.96 7.99 7.24
C GLN A 155 5.85 7.75 8.26
N ALA A 156 4.82 8.61 8.28
CA ALA A 156 3.68 8.48 9.18
C ALA A 156 2.97 7.13 9.01
N TRP A 157 2.70 6.70 7.77
CA TRP A 157 2.13 5.38 7.52
C TRP A 157 3.08 4.24 7.90
N HIS A 158 4.38 4.40 7.68
CA HIS A 158 5.38 3.40 8.08
C HIS A 158 5.36 3.17 9.60
N ASP A 159 5.31 4.25 10.38
CA ASP A 159 5.46 4.25 11.84
C ASP A 159 4.18 3.84 12.60
N LEU A 160 3.04 3.75 11.92
CA LEU A 160 1.83 3.19 12.53
C LEU A 160 2.06 1.73 12.95
N THR A 161 1.56 1.39 14.14
CA THR A 161 1.51 0.01 14.61
C THR A 161 0.61 -0.84 13.70
N PRO A 162 0.79 -2.17 13.68
CA PRO A 162 -0.11 -3.08 12.96
C PRO A 162 -1.59 -2.89 13.35
N GLU A 163 -1.84 -2.63 14.63
CA GLU A 163 -3.17 -2.36 15.20
C GLU A 163 -3.74 -1.06 14.62
N ALA A 164 -2.98 0.04 14.63
CA ALA A 164 -3.41 1.33 14.09
C ALA A 164 -3.61 1.28 12.56
N LYS A 165 -2.82 0.48 11.84
CA LYS A 165 -3.02 0.23 10.40
C LYS A 165 -4.31 -0.53 10.11
N ARG A 166 -4.68 -1.47 10.99
CA ARG A 166 -5.94 -2.22 10.92
C ARG A 166 -7.15 -1.34 11.26
N GLU A 167 -7.02 -0.46 12.26
CA GLU A 167 -8.03 0.54 12.61
C GLU A 167 -8.24 1.55 11.49
N ALA A 168 -7.17 1.95 10.81
CA ALA A 168 -7.25 2.75 9.59
C ALA A 168 -7.90 2.00 8.39
N GLY A 169 -8.16 0.69 8.53
CA GLY A 169 -8.83 -0.18 7.58
C GLY A 169 -7.97 -0.54 6.36
N SER A 170 -7.57 0.46 5.58
CA SER A 170 -6.62 0.29 4.47
C SER A 170 -5.83 1.57 4.23
N TRP A 171 -4.68 1.44 3.55
CA TRP A 171 -3.90 2.62 3.17
C TRP A 171 -4.72 3.60 2.31
N LYS A 172 -5.76 3.14 1.58
CA LYS A 172 -6.65 4.00 0.78
C LYS A 172 -7.54 4.88 1.67
N VAL A 173 -8.10 4.30 2.74
CA VAL A 173 -8.93 5.02 3.71
C VAL A 173 -8.08 6.04 4.44
N TRP A 174 -6.91 5.61 4.92
CA TRP A 174 -5.93 6.50 5.53
C TRP A 174 -5.49 7.64 4.61
N ALA A 175 -5.16 7.34 3.34
CA ALA A 175 -4.73 8.36 2.38
C ALA A 175 -5.85 9.38 2.06
N ARG A 176 -7.11 8.94 2.00
CA ARG A 176 -8.26 9.84 1.82
C ARG A 176 -8.45 10.77 3.02
N ALA A 177 -8.38 10.23 4.23
CA ALA A 177 -8.46 11.01 5.47
C ALA A 177 -7.37 12.10 5.56
N GLN A 178 -6.24 11.89 4.88
CA GLN A 178 -5.12 12.83 4.80
C GLN A 178 -5.18 13.76 3.57
N GLY A 179 -6.26 13.72 2.78
CA GLY A 179 -6.41 14.54 1.57
C GLY A 179 -5.40 14.18 0.46
N ILE A 180 -4.95 12.93 0.37
CA ILE A 180 -3.89 12.50 -0.56
C ILE A 180 -4.48 11.84 -1.80
N ALA A 181 -3.92 12.15 -2.98
CA ALA A 181 -4.30 11.48 -4.23
C ALA A 181 -3.99 9.97 -4.22
N ILE A 182 -5.01 9.14 -4.43
CA ILE A 182 -4.90 7.67 -4.39
C ILE A 182 -4.08 7.09 -5.55
N LYS A 183 -4.18 7.71 -6.75
CA LYS A 183 -3.62 7.18 -8.01
C LYS A 183 -2.11 6.86 -7.92
N ASN A 184 -1.34 7.72 -7.24
CA ASN A 184 0.11 7.55 -7.09
C ASN A 184 0.51 6.93 -5.76
N THR A 185 -0.36 7.00 -4.74
CA THR A 185 -0.08 6.50 -3.38
C THR A 185 0.04 4.98 -3.32
N ARG A 186 -0.70 4.26 -4.18
CA ARG A 186 -0.58 2.80 -4.33
C ARG A 186 0.84 2.31 -4.65
N ASN A 187 1.67 3.18 -5.23
CA ASN A 187 3.04 2.83 -5.59
C ASN A 187 3.97 2.85 -4.38
N TYR A 188 3.54 3.38 -3.23
CA TYR A 188 4.38 3.62 -2.06
C TYR A 188 3.86 2.90 -0.80
N LEU A 189 2.56 2.68 -0.66
CA LEU A 189 1.95 2.08 0.55
C LEU A 189 1.34 0.70 0.28
N THR A 190 1.34 -0.15 1.31
CA THR A 190 0.56 -1.39 1.43
C THR A 190 -0.25 -1.35 2.73
N ASN A 191 -1.24 -2.22 2.90
CA ASN A 191 -2.01 -2.27 4.16
C ASN A 191 -1.14 -2.66 5.37
N SER A 192 -0.03 -3.37 5.14
CA SER A 192 0.90 -3.79 6.20
C SER A 192 2.08 -2.82 6.39
N GLY A 193 2.28 -1.84 5.50
CA GLY A 193 3.44 -0.94 5.56
C GLY A 193 3.74 -0.26 4.23
N LEU A 194 4.98 -0.34 3.77
CA LEU A 194 5.44 0.32 2.55
C LEU A 194 5.72 -0.69 1.44
N THR A 195 5.50 -0.29 0.18
CA THR A 195 6.06 -1.01 -0.97
C THR A 195 7.58 -0.81 -0.99
N PRO A 196 8.36 -1.63 -1.72
CA PRO A 196 9.79 -1.40 -1.92
C PRO A 196 10.10 0.00 -2.47
N ARG A 197 9.22 0.53 -3.33
CA ARG A 197 9.33 1.88 -3.87
C ARG A 197 9.00 2.96 -2.83
N GLY A 198 8.07 2.70 -1.91
CA GLY A 198 7.82 3.52 -0.72
C GLY A 198 9.03 3.59 0.20
N VAL A 199 9.59 2.44 0.55
CA VAL A 199 10.83 2.34 1.35
C VAL A 199 11.97 3.06 0.64
N ALA A 200 12.18 2.81 -0.66
CA ALA A 200 13.22 3.48 -1.45
C ALA A 200 13.08 5.00 -1.46
N ARG A 201 11.85 5.52 -1.55
CA ARG A 201 11.57 6.95 -1.52
C ARG A 201 11.85 7.54 -0.13
N LEU A 202 11.44 6.84 0.92
CA LEU A 202 11.65 7.24 2.31
C LEU A 202 13.15 7.26 2.67
N MET A 203 13.86 6.20 2.29
CA MET A 203 15.32 6.09 2.45
C MET A 203 16.09 7.07 1.56
N SER A 204 15.54 7.51 0.43
CA SER A 204 16.17 8.60 -0.35
C SER A 204 16.00 9.98 0.28
N ALA A 205 15.02 10.13 1.16
CA ALA A 205 14.84 11.36 1.93
C ALA A 205 15.75 11.40 3.16
N ARG A 206 16.00 10.25 3.79
CA ARG A 206 17.05 10.12 4.81
C ARG A 206 18.41 10.15 4.12
N LYS A 207 19.30 11.07 4.47
CA LYS A 207 20.66 11.19 3.86
C LYS A 207 21.58 9.98 4.13
N GLU A 208 21.07 8.93 4.75
CA GLU A 208 21.81 7.78 5.26
C GLU A 208 21.87 6.67 4.22
N PHE A 209 22.67 6.88 3.18
CA PHE A 209 23.02 5.83 2.24
C PHE A 209 24.39 5.25 2.58
N SER A 210 24.44 3.98 2.96
CA SER A 210 25.69 3.28 3.28
C SER A 210 26.25 2.52 2.08
N SER A 211 27.52 2.13 2.16
CA SER A 211 28.07 1.18 1.20
C SER A 211 27.39 -0.19 1.35
N ILE A 212 27.31 -0.96 0.27
CA ILE A 212 26.72 -2.30 0.30
C ILE A 212 27.56 -3.24 1.18
N THR A 213 26.89 -3.94 2.09
CA THR A 213 27.50 -4.96 2.95
C THR A 213 27.47 -6.34 2.28
N SER A 214 28.32 -7.26 2.73
CA SER A 214 28.30 -8.65 2.24
C SER A 214 26.96 -9.34 2.52
N LYS A 215 26.32 -9.04 3.66
CA LYS A 215 24.99 -9.59 4.00
C LYS A 215 23.92 -9.13 3.02
N GLN A 216 23.90 -7.84 2.66
CA GLN A 216 22.98 -7.31 1.65
C GLN A 216 23.25 -7.90 0.28
N LEU A 217 24.53 -8.08 -0.07
CA LEU A 217 24.94 -8.67 -1.34
C LEU A 217 24.47 -10.14 -1.47
N GLN A 218 24.57 -10.90 -0.38
CA GLN A 218 24.04 -12.26 -0.28
C GLN A 218 22.51 -12.27 -0.38
N ALA A 219 21.83 -11.37 0.33
CA ALA A 219 20.37 -11.25 0.26
C ALA A 219 19.86 -11.03 -1.17
N TRP A 220 20.50 -10.14 -1.95
CA TRP A 220 20.13 -9.95 -3.36
C TRP A 220 20.43 -11.17 -4.24
N ARG A 221 21.52 -11.90 -3.96
CA ARG A 221 21.87 -13.14 -4.66
C ARG A 221 20.76 -14.19 -4.50
N ASP A 222 20.30 -14.37 -3.27
CA ASP A 222 19.41 -15.45 -2.86
C ASP A 222 17.93 -15.18 -3.20
N LEU A 223 17.58 -13.97 -3.64
CA LEU A 223 16.25 -13.70 -4.16
C LEU A 223 15.96 -14.53 -5.42
N THR A 224 14.76 -15.11 -5.45
CA THR A 224 14.21 -15.75 -6.65
C THR A 224 14.05 -14.75 -7.80
N PRO A 225 14.01 -15.22 -9.06
CA PRO A 225 13.73 -14.35 -10.21
C PRO A 225 12.43 -13.55 -10.06
N GLU A 226 11.40 -14.16 -9.49
CA GLU A 226 10.10 -13.54 -9.21
C GLU A 226 10.24 -12.41 -8.18
N ALA A 227 10.94 -12.65 -7.08
CA ALA A 227 11.18 -11.64 -6.05
C ALA A 227 12.05 -10.48 -6.56
N LYS A 228 13.03 -10.76 -7.43
CA LYS A 228 13.83 -9.72 -8.11
C LYS A 228 12.96 -8.87 -9.05
N ARG A 229 12.00 -9.48 -9.74
CA ARG A 229 11.02 -8.78 -10.59
C ARG A 229 10.07 -7.91 -9.76
N GLU A 230 9.59 -8.40 -8.62
CA GLU A 230 8.75 -7.63 -7.69
C GLU A 230 9.48 -6.46 -7.04
N ALA A 231 10.78 -6.63 -6.75
CA ALA A 231 11.65 -5.54 -6.34
C ALA A 231 11.86 -4.48 -7.46
N GLY A 232 11.45 -4.78 -8.69
CA GLY A 232 11.48 -3.93 -9.86
C GLY A 232 12.86 -3.89 -10.50
N SER A 233 13.82 -3.23 -9.84
CA SER A 233 15.22 -3.18 -10.30
C SER A 233 16.17 -3.18 -9.12
N TRP A 234 17.43 -3.56 -9.35
CA TRP A 234 18.46 -3.50 -8.32
C TRP A 234 18.60 -2.08 -7.71
N LYS A 235 18.30 -1.01 -8.46
CA LYS A 235 18.33 0.38 -7.97
C LYS A 235 17.21 0.66 -6.95
N VAL A 236 16.01 0.13 -7.21
CA VAL A 236 14.87 0.28 -6.30
C VAL A 236 15.12 -0.52 -5.04
N TRP A 237 15.57 -1.76 -5.19
CA TRP A 237 15.96 -2.62 -4.08
C TRP A 237 17.09 -1.99 -3.23
N ALA A 238 18.17 -1.52 -3.87
CA ALA A 238 19.31 -0.91 -3.17
C ALA A 238 18.89 0.31 -2.34
N ARG A 239 18.04 1.19 -2.89
CA ARG A 239 17.48 2.31 -2.14
C ARG A 239 16.62 1.86 -0.97
N ALA A 240 15.79 0.83 -1.15
CA ALA A 240 14.96 0.29 -0.07
C ALA A 240 15.82 -0.27 1.09
N GLN A 241 17.01 -0.75 0.79
CA GLN A 241 17.97 -1.26 1.77
C GLN A 241 18.91 -0.17 2.34
N GLY A 242 18.69 1.12 2.03
CA GLY A 242 19.57 2.20 2.45
C GLY A 242 20.97 2.15 1.83
N ILE A 243 21.12 1.52 0.66
CA ILE A 243 22.42 1.36 -0.01
C ILE A 243 22.63 2.48 -1.03
N ALA A 244 23.80 3.11 -0.97
CA ALA A 244 24.21 4.11 -1.95
C ALA A 244 24.25 3.51 -3.37
N ILE A 245 23.56 4.14 -4.33
CA ILE A 245 23.53 3.67 -5.73
C ILE A 245 24.93 3.56 -6.34
N ARG A 246 25.82 4.52 -6.03
CA ARG A 246 27.24 4.47 -6.43
C ARG A 246 27.99 3.26 -5.89
N SER A 247 27.60 2.74 -4.73
CA SER A 247 28.17 1.50 -4.19
C SER A 247 27.52 0.29 -4.88
N ALA A 248 26.20 0.20 -4.88
CA ALA A 248 25.43 -0.93 -5.41
C ALA A 248 25.70 -1.23 -6.90
N VAL A 249 25.92 -0.20 -7.74
CA VAL A 249 26.20 -0.38 -9.18
C VAL A 249 27.43 -1.25 -9.45
N ASN A 250 28.39 -1.28 -8.52
CA ASN A 250 29.60 -2.07 -8.69
C ASN A 250 29.35 -3.58 -8.47
N TYR A 251 28.26 -3.96 -7.81
CA TYR A 251 28.07 -5.31 -7.27
C TYR A 251 26.77 -5.98 -7.73
N LEU A 252 25.74 -5.21 -8.13
CA LEU A 252 24.40 -5.73 -8.45
C LEU A 252 24.05 -5.60 -9.93
N THR A 253 23.27 -6.57 -10.41
CA THR A 253 22.53 -6.53 -11.68
C THR A 253 21.07 -6.89 -11.44
N ASN A 254 20.18 -6.68 -12.42
CA ASN A 254 18.77 -7.10 -12.26
C ASN A 254 18.61 -8.62 -12.19
N SER A 255 19.54 -9.39 -12.76
CA SER A 255 19.53 -10.86 -12.75
C SER A 255 20.27 -11.46 -11.54
N GLY A 256 21.15 -10.71 -10.88
CA GLY A 256 21.96 -11.21 -9.78
C GLY A 256 23.12 -10.28 -9.44
N LEU A 257 24.34 -10.83 -9.45
CA LEU A 257 25.54 -10.11 -9.05
C LEU A 257 26.46 -9.83 -10.25
N THR A 258 27.21 -8.72 -10.17
CA THR A 258 28.35 -8.50 -11.07
C THR A 258 29.49 -9.47 -10.73
N PRO A 259 30.50 -9.64 -11.60
CA PRO A 259 31.72 -10.38 -11.26
C PRO A 259 32.37 -9.90 -9.96
N ARG A 260 32.36 -8.58 -9.71
CA ARG A 260 32.88 -7.98 -8.49
C ARG A 260 32.01 -8.28 -7.26
N GLY A 261 30.69 -8.38 -7.46
CA GLY A 261 29.75 -8.84 -6.43
C GLY A 261 30.00 -10.30 -6.03
N LEU A 262 30.23 -11.17 -7.01
CA LEU A 262 30.58 -12.56 -6.76
C LEU A 262 31.90 -12.68 -6.00
N GLU A 263 32.92 -11.96 -6.44
CA GLU A 263 34.25 -11.94 -5.80
C GLU A 263 34.19 -11.47 -4.34
N ARG A 264 33.33 -10.48 -4.05
CA ARG A 264 33.16 -9.97 -2.69
C ARG A 264 32.57 -11.00 -1.74
N LEU A 265 31.74 -11.92 -2.24
CA LEU A 265 31.13 -13.02 -1.48
C LEU A 265 32.02 -14.26 -1.35
N LEU A 266 33.16 -14.33 -2.04
CA LEU A 266 34.08 -15.45 -1.86
C LEU A 266 34.59 -15.53 -0.40
N PRO A 267 34.73 -16.74 0.17
CA PRO A 267 35.42 -16.98 1.43
C PRO A 267 36.80 -16.32 1.43
N ALA A 268 37.30 -15.90 2.59
CA ALA A 268 38.61 -15.25 2.70
C ALA A 268 39.73 -16.14 2.16
N GLU A 269 39.57 -17.46 2.32
CA GLU A 269 40.47 -18.52 1.88
C GLU A 269 40.44 -18.69 0.36
N ALA A 270 39.31 -18.38 -0.29
CA ALA A 270 39.15 -18.39 -1.75
C ALA A 270 39.51 -17.04 -2.40
N LYS A 271 39.71 -15.98 -1.60
CA LYS A 271 40.21 -14.69 -2.08
C LYS A 271 41.72 -14.77 -2.23
N CYS A 272 42.18 -15.39 -3.31
CA CYS A 272 43.60 -15.42 -3.61
C CYS A 272 44.10 -13.97 -3.80
N SER A 273 44.96 -13.53 -2.88
CA SER A 273 45.27 -12.11 -2.66
C SER A 273 46.17 -11.51 -3.74
N SER A 274 46.78 -12.35 -4.57
CA SER A 274 47.71 -11.99 -5.64
C SER A 274 47.77 -13.13 -6.67
N ILE A 275 47.94 -12.79 -7.95
CA ILE A 275 48.34 -13.79 -8.93
C ILE A 275 49.76 -14.27 -8.60
N THR A 276 49.97 -15.58 -8.61
CA THR A 276 51.30 -16.19 -8.41
C THR A 276 52.07 -16.21 -9.72
N ASP A 277 53.41 -16.32 -9.64
CA ASP A 277 54.25 -16.39 -10.84
C ASP A 277 53.97 -17.68 -11.63
N ASN A 278 53.60 -18.77 -10.96
CA ASN A 278 53.16 -20.01 -11.61
C ASN A 278 51.88 -19.82 -12.41
N GLN A 279 50.89 -19.08 -11.88
CA GLN A 279 49.65 -18.76 -12.60
C GLN A 279 49.91 -17.81 -13.77
N LEU A 280 50.82 -16.84 -13.61
CA LEU A 280 51.29 -15.97 -14.69
C LEU A 280 51.92 -16.75 -15.84
N ARG A 281 52.82 -17.70 -15.54
CA ARG A 281 53.42 -18.59 -16.54
C ARG A 281 52.37 -19.48 -17.19
N ALA A 282 51.48 -20.09 -16.40
CA ALA A 282 50.40 -20.92 -16.91
C ALA A 282 49.53 -20.18 -17.94
N TRP A 283 49.10 -18.94 -17.65
CA TRP A 283 48.34 -18.15 -18.63
C TRP A 283 49.16 -17.74 -19.85
N ARG A 284 50.45 -17.37 -19.65
CA ARG A 284 51.35 -17.02 -20.75
C ARG A 284 51.48 -18.17 -21.75
N ASP A 285 51.69 -19.38 -21.22
CA ASP A 285 52.07 -20.57 -21.98
C ASP A 285 50.85 -21.28 -22.62
N LEU A 286 49.62 -20.86 -22.32
CA LEU A 286 48.42 -21.34 -23.02
C LEU A 286 48.42 -20.89 -24.50
N THR A 287 47.98 -21.80 -25.37
CA THR A 287 47.75 -21.52 -26.79
C THR A 287 46.61 -20.51 -26.99
N PRO A 288 46.59 -19.77 -28.12
CA PRO A 288 45.48 -18.86 -28.44
C PRO A 288 44.11 -19.54 -28.42
N GLU A 289 44.03 -20.80 -28.86
CA GLU A 289 42.83 -21.64 -28.86
C GLU A 289 42.38 -21.93 -27.43
N ALA A 290 43.28 -22.41 -26.57
CA ALA A 290 42.97 -22.71 -25.18
C ALA A 290 42.57 -21.46 -24.38
N LYS A 291 43.16 -20.29 -24.69
CA LYS A 291 42.75 -19.00 -24.11
C LYS A 291 41.32 -18.61 -24.52
N ARG A 292 40.92 -18.94 -25.76
CA ARG A 292 39.56 -18.69 -26.27
C ARG A 292 38.55 -19.65 -25.64
N GLU A 293 38.88 -20.94 -25.55
CA GLU A 293 38.08 -21.96 -24.87
C GLU A 293 37.87 -21.65 -23.39
N SER A 294 38.89 -21.06 -22.75
CA SER A 294 38.80 -20.59 -21.36
C SER A 294 37.87 -19.37 -21.18
N GLY A 295 37.27 -18.83 -22.24
CA GLY A 295 36.42 -17.64 -22.19
C GLY A 295 37.19 -16.33 -21.97
N GLY A 296 38.49 -16.31 -22.26
CA GLY A 296 39.40 -15.19 -22.01
C GLY A 296 39.94 -15.12 -20.59
N TRP A 297 40.86 -14.18 -20.35
CA TRP A 297 41.65 -14.14 -19.10
C TRP A 297 40.78 -13.94 -17.86
N ARG A 298 39.63 -13.28 -17.98
CA ARG A 298 38.72 -13.04 -16.86
C ARG A 298 38.05 -14.33 -16.38
N ALA A 299 37.52 -15.12 -17.30
CA ALA A 299 36.86 -16.39 -16.98
C ALA A 299 37.89 -17.41 -16.46
N TRP A 300 39.07 -17.45 -17.08
CA TRP A 300 40.20 -18.23 -16.58
C TRP A 300 40.62 -17.83 -15.16
N ALA A 301 40.83 -16.52 -14.91
CA ALA A 301 41.22 -16.03 -13.58
C ALA A 301 40.19 -16.40 -12.50
N GLN A 302 38.90 -16.30 -12.83
CA GLN A 302 37.82 -16.72 -11.92
C GLN A 302 37.83 -18.22 -11.64
N ALA A 303 38.04 -19.06 -12.66
CA ALA A 303 38.15 -20.51 -12.50
C ALA A 303 39.35 -20.91 -11.61
N GLN A 304 40.41 -20.09 -11.62
CA GLN A 304 41.60 -20.28 -10.78
C GLN A 304 41.50 -19.61 -9.39
N GLY A 305 40.34 -19.03 -9.03
CA GLY A 305 40.16 -18.33 -7.76
C GLY A 305 40.98 -17.04 -7.62
N ILE A 306 41.46 -16.47 -8.74
CA ILE A 306 42.25 -15.24 -8.78
C ILE A 306 41.31 -14.04 -8.82
N SER A 307 41.58 -13.03 -7.98
CA SER A 307 40.90 -11.75 -8.04
C SER A 307 40.96 -11.15 -9.46
N VAL A 308 39.80 -10.84 -10.05
CA VAL A 308 39.72 -10.27 -11.41
C VAL A 308 40.41 -8.90 -11.45
N GLU A 309 40.30 -8.11 -10.38
CA GLU A 309 40.93 -6.80 -10.25
C GLU A 309 42.45 -6.92 -10.21
N ARG A 310 42.99 -7.93 -9.52
CA ARG A 310 44.43 -8.23 -9.50
C ARG A 310 44.90 -8.80 -10.83
N ALA A 311 44.21 -9.80 -11.37
CA ALA A 311 44.54 -10.45 -12.65
C ALA A 311 44.56 -9.44 -13.81
N ARG A 312 43.66 -8.44 -13.81
CA ARG A 312 43.64 -7.36 -14.82
C ARG A 312 44.98 -6.63 -14.95
N SER A 313 45.72 -6.50 -13.85
CA SER A 313 47.00 -5.79 -13.85
C SER A 313 48.11 -6.59 -14.56
N PHE A 314 47.91 -7.88 -14.79
CA PHE A 314 48.94 -8.82 -15.23
C PHE A 314 48.58 -9.58 -16.51
N LEU A 315 47.29 -9.75 -16.82
CA LEU A 315 46.80 -10.60 -17.90
C LEU A 315 46.07 -9.81 -19.01
N THR A 316 46.20 -10.31 -20.25
CA THR A 316 45.40 -9.91 -21.41
C THR A 316 44.81 -11.16 -22.08
N ASN A 317 43.87 -11.01 -23.02
CA ASN A 317 43.32 -12.17 -23.74
C ASN A 317 44.36 -12.87 -24.64
N THR A 318 45.46 -12.19 -24.98
CA THR A 318 46.52 -12.73 -25.83
C THR A 318 47.72 -13.23 -25.03
N GLY A 319 47.91 -12.77 -23.79
CA GLY A 319 49.04 -13.15 -22.95
C GLY A 319 49.13 -12.31 -21.68
N LEU A 320 50.27 -11.65 -21.47
CA LEU A 320 50.54 -10.85 -20.29
C LEU A 320 50.54 -9.35 -20.60
N THR A 321 50.24 -8.52 -19.60
CA THR A 321 50.51 -7.08 -19.66
C THR A 321 52.01 -6.83 -19.52
N PRO A 322 52.53 -5.62 -19.84
CA PRO A 322 53.93 -5.27 -19.56
C PRO A 322 54.32 -5.51 -18.11
N ARG A 323 53.40 -5.25 -17.17
CA ARG A 323 53.59 -5.53 -15.74
C ARG A 323 53.64 -7.03 -15.43
N GLY A 324 52.86 -7.84 -16.12
CA GLY A 324 52.94 -9.31 -16.06
C GLY A 324 54.25 -9.86 -16.58
N VAL A 325 54.76 -9.30 -17.67
CA VAL A 325 56.07 -9.66 -18.23
C VAL A 325 57.20 -9.28 -17.27
N ALA A 326 57.21 -8.02 -16.79
CA ALA A 326 58.24 -7.54 -15.86
C ALA A 326 58.27 -8.35 -14.55
N ARG A 327 57.11 -8.81 -14.06
CA ARG A 327 57.05 -9.65 -12.86
C ARG A 327 57.69 -11.04 -13.04
N LEU A 328 57.75 -11.54 -14.27
CA LEU A 328 58.40 -12.82 -14.58
C LEU A 328 59.88 -12.67 -14.95
N GLN A 329 60.40 -11.43 -15.03
CA GLN A 329 61.82 -11.21 -15.23
C GLN A 329 62.58 -11.43 -13.91
N PRO A 330 63.75 -12.10 -13.93
CA PRO A 330 64.61 -12.17 -12.76
C PRO A 330 65.05 -10.75 -12.34
N PRO A 331 65.29 -10.49 -11.04
CA PRO A 331 65.92 -9.25 -10.64
C PRO A 331 67.32 -9.17 -11.28
N GLU A 332 67.64 -8.01 -11.86
CA GLU A 332 69.02 -7.66 -12.25
C GLU A 332 69.94 -7.63 -11.03
#